data_AF-A0A8T4UGK4-F1
#
_entry.id   AF-A0A8T4UGK4-F1
#
_cell.length_a   1.000
_cell.length_b   1.000
_cell.length_c   1.000
_cell.angle_alpha   90.00
_cell.angle_beta   90.00
_cell.angle_gamma   90.00
#
_symmetry.space_group_name_H-M   'P 1'
#
loop_
_entity.id
_entity.type
_entity.pdbx_description
1 polymer ?
#
loop_
_entity_poly.entity_id
_entity_poly.type
_entity_poly.pdbx_seq_one_letter_code
_entity_poly.pdbx_strand_id
1 'polypeptide(L)'
;MVKIGDVVMKIAGRDAGRVGIVTEDLGKGFFMVDGDTRKKKVNVKHIEFLGKEVRVGKGSTSEELRKEINNLGFKVNKHGQPRVKKELHQKPAILPKAKTVEKPKKEAKKKESK
;
A
#
# COMPACT_ATOMS: atom_id res chain seq x y z
N MET A 1 -2.31 13.10 19.59
CA MET A 1 -2.17 14.43 18.95
C MET A 1 -0.82 14.42 18.26
N VAL A 2 -0.76 14.63 16.95
CA VAL A 2 0.49 14.57 16.18
C VAL A 2 1.19 15.93 16.26
N LYS A 3 2.48 15.94 16.54
CA LYS A 3 3.32 17.13 16.70
C LYS A 3 4.44 17.15 15.67
N ILE A 4 5.09 18.31 15.53
CA ILE A 4 6.31 18.44 14.74
C ILE A 4 7.40 17.59 15.41
N GLY A 5 8.10 16.79 14.61
CA GLY A 5 9.11 15.85 15.09
C GLY A 5 8.62 14.44 15.38
N ASP A 6 7.32 14.20 15.31
CA ASP A 6 6.78 12.85 15.45
C ASP A 6 7.21 11.96 14.29
N VAL A 7 7.68 10.76 14.62
CA VAL A 7 8.01 9.72 13.65
C VAL A 7 6.74 8.99 13.26
N VAL A 8 6.45 8.99 11.96
CA VAL A 8 5.22 8.45 11.39
C VAL A 8 5.51 7.46 10.27
N MET A 9 4.67 6.44 10.13
CA MET A 9 4.68 5.54 8.99
C MET A 9 3.48 5.84 8.09
N LYS A 10 3.69 5.87 6.78
CA LYS A 10 2.55 5.94 5.84
C LYS A 10 1.91 4.56 5.71
N ILE A 11 0.62 4.48 6.00
CA ILE A 11 -0.18 3.26 5.82
C ILE A 11 -0.71 3.12 4.39
N ALA A 12 -0.89 4.24 3.67
CA ALA A 12 -1.51 4.24 2.34
C ALA A 12 -0.74 5.07 1.30
N GLY A 13 -0.89 4.68 0.03
CA GLY A 13 -0.37 5.40 -1.14
C GLY A 13 0.99 4.90 -1.65
N ARG A 14 1.65 5.72 -2.46
CA ARG A 14 2.92 5.36 -3.14
C ARG A 14 4.04 5.01 -2.17
N ASP A 15 4.10 5.73 -1.06
CA ASP A 15 5.11 5.61 -0.02
C ASP A 15 4.60 4.74 1.15
N ALA A 16 3.59 3.89 0.94
CA ALA A 16 3.08 3.01 1.99
C ALA A 16 4.18 2.07 2.53
N GLY A 17 4.21 1.87 3.85
CA GLY A 17 5.21 1.09 4.57
C GLY A 17 6.54 1.81 4.79
N ARG A 18 6.65 3.10 4.41
CA ARG A 18 7.85 3.91 4.65
C ARG A 18 7.67 4.84 5.84
N VAL A 19 8.78 5.07 6.54
CA VAL A 19 8.85 5.91 7.73
C VAL A 19 9.25 7.33 7.36
N GLY A 20 8.68 8.32 8.01
CA GLY A 20 9.01 9.73 7.85
C GLY A 20 8.86 10.47 9.17
N ILE A 21 9.26 11.74 9.16
CA ILE A 21 9.13 12.66 10.28
C ILE A 21 8.22 13.80 9.85
N VAL A 22 7.35 14.24 10.76
CA VAL A 22 6.51 15.42 10.56
C VAL A 22 7.38 16.68 10.68
N THR A 23 7.50 17.44 9.60
CA THR A 23 8.30 18.67 9.58
C THR A 23 7.47 19.91 9.91
N GLU A 24 6.22 19.96 9.45
CA GLU A 24 5.34 21.13 9.58
C GLU A 24 3.88 20.70 9.77
N ASP A 25 3.14 21.48 10.57
CA ASP A 25 1.69 21.41 10.68
C ASP A 25 1.06 22.42 9.71
N LEU A 26 0.22 21.93 8.78
CA LEU A 26 -0.46 22.75 7.77
C LEU A 26 -1.91 23.09 8.17
N GLY A 27 -2.32 22.69 9.37
CA GLY A 27 -3.67 22.83 9.90
C GLY A 27 -4.66 21.84 9.29
N LYS A 28 -5.84 21.77 9.92
CA LYS A 28 -6.99 20.94 9.47
C LYS A 28 -6.65 19.44 9.36
N GLY A 29 -5.72 18.95 10.17
CA GLY A 29 -5.28 17.55 10.17
C GLY A 29 -4.39 17.17 8.99
N PHE A 30 -3.77 18.15 8.34
CA PHE A 30 -2.75 17.92 7.33
C PHE A 30 -1.36 18.27 7.87
N PHE A 31 -0.40 17.40 7.55
CA PHE A 31 0.98 17.53 7.98
C PHE A 31 1.90 17.44 6.76
N MET A 32 3.02 18.14 6.82
CA MET A 32 4.13 17.92 5.90
C MET A 32 5.03 16.83 6.48
N VAL A 33 5.24 15.76 5.72
CA VAL A 33 6.07 14.63 6.13
C VAL A 33 7.24 14.50 5.16
N ASP A 34 8.46 14.31 5.70
CA ASP A 34 9.69 14.12 4.93
C ASP A 34 10.62 13.07 5.59
N GLY A 35 11.60 12.55 4.84
CA GLY A 35 12.57 11.54 5.30
C GLY A 35 12.84 10.43 4.27
N ASP A 36 12.42 9.20 4.57
CA ASP A 36 12.43 8.09 3.59
C ASP A 36 11.25 8.20 2.60
N THR A 37 10.16 8.82 3.05
CA THR A 37 9.05 9.21 2.18
C THR A 37 9.40 10.47 1.38
N ARG A 38 8.66 10.70 0.30
CA ARG A 38 8.75 11.97 -0.42
C ARG A 38 8.14 13.09 0.41
N LYS A 39 8.80 14.24 0.46
CA LYS A 39 8.25 15.49 1.01
C LYS A 39 6.90 15.78 0.38
N LYS A 40 5.82 15.58 1.15
CA LYS A 40 4.45 15.76 0.67
C LYS A 40 3.51 16.09 1.80
N LYS A 41 2.46 16.83 1.47
CA LYS A 41 1.29 17.03 2.33
C LYS A 41 0.53 15.71 2.48
N VAL A 42 0.31 15.28 3.71
CA VAL A 42 -0.38 14.03 4.05
C VAL A 42 -1.46 14.33 5.07
N ASN A 43 -2.58 13.63 4.96
CA ASN A 43 -3.67 13.69 5.93
C ASN A 43 -3.35 12.77 7.12
N VAL A 44 -3.75 13.15 8.33
CA VAL A 44 -3.66 12.32 9.55
C VAL A 44 -4.23 10.91 9.35
N LYS A 45 -5.24 10.73 8.50
CA LYS A 45 -5.84 9.41 8.24
C LYS A 45 -4.93 8.43 7.50
N HIS A 46 -3.85 8.91 6.88
CA HIS A 46 -2.93 8.06 6.08
C HIS A 46 -1.58 7.85 6.77
N ILE A 47 -1.44 8.32 8.00
CA ILE A 47 -0.23 8.17 8.81
C ILE A 47 -0.56 7.44 10.10
N GLU A 48 0.39 6.63 10.54
CA GLU A 48 0.37 5.96 11.82
C GLU A 48 1.56 6.46 12.63
N PHE A 49 1.32 6.83 13.89
CA PHE A 49 2.36 7.33 14.78
C PHE A 49 3.11 6.16 15.42
N LEU A 50 4.44 6.21 15.39
CA LEU A 50 5.30 5.12 15.87
C LEU A 50 5.77 5.32 17.32
N GLY A 51 5.25 6.30 18.05
CA GLY A 51 5.58 6.50 19.47
C GLY A 51 6.94 7.16 19.75
N LYS A 52 7.64 7.60 18.70
CA LYS A 52 8.97 8.22 18.81
C LYS A 52 8.91 9.67 18.35
N GLU A 53 9.61 10.52 19.07
CA GLU A 53 9.73 11.95 18.77
C GLU A 53 11.19 12.29 18.50
N VAL A 54 11.41 13.20 17.56
CA VAL A 54 12.73 13.70 17.18
C VAL A 54 12.70 15.22 17.17
N ARG A 55 13.71 15.85 17.76
CA ARG A 55 13.81 17.31 17.77
C ARG A 55 14.34 17.81 16.43
N VAL A 56 13.42 18.11 15.52
CA VAL A 56 13.73 18.72 14.22
C VAL A 56 13.44 20.22 14.24
N GLY A 57 14.38 20.99 13.69
CA GLY A 57 14.18 22.41 13.42
C GLY A 57 13.21 22.62 12.26
N LYS A 58 12.57 23.79 12.21
CA LYS A 58 11.77 24.18 11.03
C LYS A 58 12.71 24.26 9.82
N GLY A 59 12.52 23.38 8.85
CA GLY A 59 13.30 23.35 7.61
C GLY A 59 14.48 22.37 7.57
N SER A 60 14.54 21.37 8.47
CA SER A 60 15.52 20.28 8.38
C SER A 60 15.63 19.69 6.97
N THR A 61 16.85 19.40 6.54
CA THR A 61 17.09 18.84 5.22
C THR A 61 16.73 17.35 5.19
N SER A 62 16.29 16.84 4.03
CA SER A 62 15.88 15.43 3.91
C SER A 62 17.02 14.44 4.23
N GLU A 63 18.28 14.87 4.16
CA GLU A 63 19.44 14.05 4.53
C GLU A 63 19.59 13.88 6.05
N GLU A 64 19.41 14.96 6.81
CA GLU A 64 19.44 14.94 8.28
C GLU A 64 18.33 14.03 8.82
N LEU A 65 17.12 14.20 8.28
CA LEU A 65 15.97 13.36 8.65
C LEU A 65 16.23 11.88 8.39
N ARG A 66 16.88 11.54 7.27
CA ARG A 66 17.24 10.14 6.98
C ARG A 66 18.29 9.59 7.95
N LYS A 67 19.26 10.41 8.36
CA LYS A 67 20.26 10.00 9.37
C LYS A 67 19.58 9.73 10.70
N GLU A 68 18.67 10.60 11.14
CA GLU A 68 17.92 10.40 12.38
C GLU A 68 17.03 9.15 12.34
N ILE A 69 16.30 8.94 11.24
CA ILE A 69 15.48 7.72 11.05
C ILE A 69 16.35 6.45 11.11
N ASN A 70 17.54 6.49 10.51
CA ASN A 70 18.48 5.36 10.54
C ASN A 70 19.05 5.13 11.95
N ASN A 71 19.38 6.20 12.68
CA ASN A 71 19.83 6.11 14.07
C ASN A 71 18.75 5.51 14.99
N LEU A 72 17.47 5.76 14.69
CA LEU A 72 16.34 5.17 15.41
C LEU A 72 16.06 3.70 15.07
N GLY A 73 16.86 3.11 14.18
CA GLY A 73 16.80 1.70 13.78
C GLY A 73 15.75 1.38 12.72
N PHE A 74 15.17 2.39 12.05
CA PHE A 74 14.24 2.15 10.96
C PHE A 74 14.99 1.96 9.64
N LYS A 75 14.59 0.94 8.87
CA LYS A 75 15.17 0.66 7.54
C LYS A 75 14.74 1.75 6.56
N VAL A 76 15.68 2.64 6.22
CA VAL A 76 15.55 3.62 5.13
C VAL A 76 15.88 2.91 3.82
N ASN A 77 14.94 2.85 2.89
CA ASN A 77 15.17 2.20 1.61
C ASN A 77 15.93 3.17 0.72
N LYS A 78 17.24 2.92 0.54
CA LYS A 78 18.04 3.63 -0.46
C LYS A 78 17.34 3.54 -1.82
N HIS A 79 17.20 4.68 -2.50
CA HIS A 79 16.57 4.77 -3.82
C HIS A 79 17.18 3.71 -4.75
N GLY A 80 16.32 2.88 -5.38
CA GLY A 80 16.75 1.96 -6.43
C GLY A 80 16.65 0.46 -6.12
N GLN A 81 16.21 0.03 -4.93
CA GLN A 81 15.93 -1.39 -4.74
C GLN A 81 14.63 -1.77 -5.48
N PRO A 82 14.68 -2.72 -6.43
CA PRO A 82 13.49 -3.19 -7.11
C PRO A 82 12.55 -3.76 -6.05
N ARG A 83 11.27 -3.37 -6.10
CA ARG A 83 10.25 -4.08 -5.33
C ARG A 83 10.38 -5.54 -5.72
N VAL A 84 10.74 -6.41 -4.77
CA VAL A 84 10.63 -7.85 -4.97
C VAL A 84 9.19 -8.07 -5.38
N LYS A 85 8.99 -8.48 -6.64
CA LYS A 85 7.66 -8.79 -7.14
C LYS A 85 7.17 -9.90 -6.24
N LYS A 86 6.23 -9.59 -5.32
CA LYS A 86 5.47 -10.64 -4.64
C LYS A 86 4.87 -11.45 -5.78
N GLU A 87 5.32 -12.69 -5.94
CA GLU A 87 4.76 -13.59 -6.93
C GLU A 87 3.26 -13.57 -6.69
N LEU A 88 2.53 -12.98 -7.66
CA LEU A 88 1.09 -13.08 -7.69
C LEU A 88 0.83 -14.58 -7.70
N HIS A 89 0.37 -15.12 -6.58
CA HIS A 89 -0.14 -16.48 -6.53
C HIS A 89 -1.09 -16.59 -7.71
N GLN A 90 -0.69 -17.35 -8.72
CA GLN A 90 -1.48 -17.53 -9.91
C GLN A 90 -2.78 -18.15 -9.40
N LYS A 91 -3.86 -17.36 -9.39
CA LYS A 91 -5.18 -17.91 -9.12
C LYS A 91 -5.35 -19.04 -10.15
N PRO A 92 -5.53 -20.30 -9.74
CA PRO A 92 -5.76 -21.36 -10.71
C PRO A 92 -6.96 -20.94 -11.54
N ALA A 93 -6.78 -20.91 -12.86
CA ALA A 93 -7.84 -20.59 -13.79
C ALA A 93 -8.98 -21.58 -13.53
N ILE A 94 -10.12 -21.09 -13.05
CA ILE A 94 -11.34 -21.89 -13.00
C ILE A 94 -11.72 -22.10 -14.47
N LEU A 95 -11.42 -23.29 -14.99
CA LEU A 95 -11.88 -23.72 -16.30
C LEU A 95 -13.41 -23.59 -16.32
N PRO A 96 -14.00 -22.90 -17.31
CA PRO A 96 -15.44 -22.94 -17.48
C PRO A 96 -15.81 -24.40 -17.80
N LYS A 97 -16.56 -25.04 -16.90
CA LYS A 97 -17.16 -26.35 -17.18
C LYS A 97 -17.96 -26.22 -18.47
N ALA A 98 -17.61 -27.05 -19.45
CA ALA A 98 -18.22 -27.10 -20.76
C ALA A 98 -19.75 -27.19 -20.63
N LYS A 99 -20.43 -26.39 -21.45
CA LYS A 99 -21.85 -26.59 -21.76
C LYS A 99 -21.99 -27.97 -22.41
N THR A 100 -22.43 -28.99 -21.69
CA THR A 100 -22.97 -30.19 -22.32
C THR A 100 -24.42 -29.89 -22.69
N VAL A 101 -24.61 -29.51 -23.95
CA VAL A 101 -25.89 -29.54 -24.63
C VAL A 101 -26.16 -31.01 -24.98
N GLU A 102 -26.93 -31.73 -24.17
CA GLU A 102 -27.53 -32.99 -24.62
C GLU A 102 -28.90 -32.70 -25.22
N LYS A 103 -28.94 -32.69 -26.56
CA LYS A 103 -30.14 -32.95 -27.35
C LYS A 103 -30.33 -34.47 -27.42
N PRO A 104 -31.49 -35.05 -27.06
CA PRO A 104 -31.90 -36.34 -27.61
C PRO A 104 -32.64 -36.11 -28.94
N LYS A 105 -32.04 -36.62 -30.02
CA LYS A 105 -32.68 -36.82 -31.33
C LYS A 105 -33.73 -37.93 -31.21
N LYS A 106 -34.98 -37.60 -31.56
CA LYS A 106 -35.87 -38.30 -32.51
C LYS A 106 -35.59 -39.80 -32.73
N GLU A 107 -36.42 -40.66 -32.15
CA GLU A 107 -36.71 -42.00 -32.69
C GLU A 107 -38.20 -42.10 -33.03
N ALA A 108 -38.47 -42.35 -34.31
CA ALA A 108 -39.78 -42.66 -34.84
C ALA A 108 -40.03 -44.17 -34.69
N LYS A 109 -41.17 -44.56 -34.13
CA LYS A 109 -41.84 -45.83 -34.44
C LYS A 109 -43.30 -45.56 -34.77
N LYS A 110 -43.61 -45.64 -36.06
CA LYS A 110 -44.94 -45.99 -36.58
C LYS A 110 -45.20 -47.48 -36.27
N LYS A 111 -46.44 -47.79 -35.86
CA LYS A 111 -47.28 -48.99 -36.17
C LYS A 111 -48.39 -49.03 -35.10
N GLU A 112 -49.59 -48.55 -35.44
CA GLU A 112 -50.74 -49.33 -35.95
C GLU A 112 -51.62 -49.90 -34.83
N SER A 113 -52.93 -49.76 -35.07
CA SER A 113 -54.07 -50.54 -34.51
C SER A 113 -54.30 -50.55 -32.99
N LYS A 114 -55.37 -49.89 -32.53
CA LYS A 114 -56.72 -50.45 -32.42
C LYS A 114 -57.72 -49.37 -31.97
#